data_AF-A0A1F5AUE9-F1
#
_entry.id   AF-A0A1F5AUE9-F1
#
_cell.length_a   1.000
_cell.length_b   1.000
_cell.length_c   1.000
_cell.angle_alpha   90.00
_cell.angle_beta   90.00
_cell.angle_gamma   90.00
#
_symmetry.space_group_name_H-M   'P 1'
#
loop_
_entity.id
_entity.type
_entity.pdbx_description
1 polymer ?
#
loop_
_entity_poly.entity_id
_entity_poly.type
_entity_poly.pdbx_seq_one_letter_code
_entity_poly.pdbx_strand_id
1 'polypeptide(L)'
;MRATGRKFLGLAAACALAVQCGYHLRGTGSFLPPGIKRVSVPMFKNYSTRFNLDVTLTQGVIDELVARGNVEVTGDSENADAVLLGEISTFNVNPIGFSSQNTADRYNVMVVAKIVLRDLKDDKIIFSNPSYVYQEEYEVPQGTSHETWETEALGKIAEKFARSLISTLLEGF
;
A
#
# COMPACT_ATOMS: atom_id res chain seq x y z
N MET A 1 14.19 53.15 -46.33
CA MET A 1 13.27 52.08 -45.91
C MET A 1 13.92 51.30 -44.77
N ARG A 2 13.41 51.47 -43.53
CA ARG A 2 14.00 50.93 -42.30
C ARG A 2 13.22 49.69 -41.84
N ALA A 3 14.00 48.70 -41.39
CA ALA A 3 13.71 47.73 -40.34
C ALA A 3 12.43 46.88 -40.47
N THR A 4 12.58 45.66 -41.01
CA THR A 4 11.55 44.61 -40.83
C THR A 4 12.10 43.19 -40.64
N GLY A 5 13.43 43.02 -40.55
CA GLY A 5 14.05 41.69 -40.39
C GLY A 5 14.23 41.19 -38.95
N ARG A 6 14.18 42.06 -37.93
CA ARG A 6 14.45 41.68 -36.53
C ARG A 6 13.23 41.16 -35.76
N LYS A 7 12.00 41.30 -36.29
CA LYS A 7 10.77 40.91 -35.56
C LYS A 7 10.43 39.42 -35.70
N PHE A 8 10.86 38.76 -36.78
CA PHE A 8 10.55 37.34 -37.01
C PHE A 8 11.49 36.38 -36.25
N LEU A 9 12.70 36.82 -35.91
CA LEU A 9 13.64 35.99 -35.14
C LEU A 9 13.23 35.85 -33.66
N GLY A 10 12.52 36.83 -33.11
CA GLY A 10 12.04 36.79 -31.73
C GLY A 10 10.85 35.85 -31.50
N LEU A 11 10.04 35.57 -32.54
CA LEU A 11 8.86 34.72 -32.41
C LEU A 11 9.20 33.23 -32.43
N ALA A 12 10.27 32.83 -33.11
CA ALA A 12 10.74 31.44 -33.16
C ALA A 12 11.41 30.99 -31.84
N ALA A 13 12.07 31.92 -31.13
CA ALA A 13 12.71 31.62 -29.84
C ALA A 13 11.69 31.44 -28.68
N ALA A 14 10.47 31.97 -28.83
CA ALA A 14 9.42 31.85 -27.82
C ALA A 14 8.72 30.47 -27.81
N CYS A 15 8.70 29.75 -28.94
CA CYS A 15 8.08 28.41 -29.02
C CYS A 15 8.97 27.28 -28.49
N ALA A 16 10.30 27.47 -28.41
CA ALA A 16 11.22 26.43 -27.94
C ALA A 16 11.21 26.25 -26.40
N LEU A 17 10.64 27.19 -25.65
CA LEU A 17 10.54 27.12 -24.19
C LEU A 17 9.25 26.44 -23.69
N ALA A 18 8.31 26.12 -24.58
CA ALA A 18 7.02 25.53 -24.21
C ALA A 18 7.01 23.99 -24.15
N VAL A 19 8.14 23.31 -24.40
CA VAL A 19 8.21 21.83 -24.44
C VAL A 19 8.88 21.23 -23.19
N GLN A 20 9.26 22.04 -22.20
CA GLN A 20 9.63 21.51 -20.87
C GLN A 20 8.38 21.26 -20.01
N CYS A 21 7.40 20.53 -20.54
CA CYS A 21 6.60 19.68 -19.66
C CYS A 21 7.55 18.55 -19.27
N GLY A 22 8.28 18.75 -18.18
CA GLY A 22 9.14 17.74 -17.56
C GLY A 22 8.27 16.57 -17.09
N TYR A 23 7.85 15.72 -18.03
CA TYR A 23 7.32 14.41 -17.73
C TYR A 23 8.50 13.55 -17.29
N HIS A 24 8.88 13.73 -16.02
CA HIS A 24 9.60 12.68 -15.33
C HIS A 24 8.61 11.51 -15.22
N LEU A 25 8.90 10.42 -15.93
CA LEU A 25 8.26 9.13 -15.68
C LEU A 25 8.63 8.72 -14.25
N ARG A 26 7.79 9.10 -13.29
CA ARG A 26 7.80 8.59 -11.93
C ARG A 26 7.22 7.19 -12.00
N GLY A 27 8.05 6.16 -11.86
CA GLY A 27 7.58 4.77 -11.93
C GLY A 27 8.56 3.71 -12.46
N THR A 28 9.84 4.02 -12.70
CA THR A 28 10.83 3.00 -13.14
C THR A 28 11.92 2.70 -12.13
N GLY A 29 11.94 3.38 -10.98
CA GLY A 29 12.87 3.11 -9.88
C GLY A 29 12.14 2.41 -8.74
N SER A 30 12.75 1.38 -8.16
CA SER A 30 12.35 0.86 -6.84
C SER A 30 12.23 2.05 -5.89
N PHE A 31 11.03 2.29 -5.35
CA PHE A 31 10.81 3.45 -4.50
C PHE A 31 11.56 3.36 -3.17
N LEU A 32 11.98 2.15 -2.78
CA LEU A 32 12.87 1.97 -1.65
C LEU A 32 14.25 2.58 -1.97
N PRO A 33 14.77 3.48 -1.12
CA PRO A 33 16.14 3.96 -1.24
C PRO A 33 17.14 2.81 -1.45
N PRO A 34 18.15 2.96 -2.34
CA PRO A 34 19.05 1.87 -2.74
C PRO A 34 19.89 1.27 -1.60
N GLY A 35 19.93 1.92 -0.44
CA GLY A 35 20.59 1.44 0.78
C GLY A 35 19.78 0.45 1.63
N ILE A 36 18.50 0.24 1.30
CA ILE A 36 17.59 -0.65 2.03
C ILE A 36 17.59 -2.02 1.38
N LYS A 37 18.22 -2.98 2.04
CA LYS A 37 18.25 -4.39 1.62
C LYS A 37 17.56 -5.30 2.61
N ARG A 38 17.58 -4.95 3.89
CA ARG A 38 16.94 -5.69 4.98
C ARG A 38 15.84 -4.85 5.62
N VAL A 39 14.62 -5.37 5.62
CA VAL A 39 13.47 -4.71 6.23
C VAL A 39 12.97 -5.57 7.39
N SER A 40 12.83 -4.96 8.57
CA SER A 40 12.12 -5.60 9.67
C SER A 40 10.65 -5.24 9.63
N VAL A 41 9.79 -6.25 9.82
CA VAL A 41 8.34 -6.07 9.96
C VAL A 41 7.92 -6.61 11.33
N PRO A 42 7.98 -5.79 12.40
CA PRO A 42 7.47 -6.17 13.70
C PRO A 42 5.98 -6.48 13.65
N MET A 43 5.49 -7.23 14.63
CA MET A 43 4.05 -7.51 14.76
C MET A 43 3.26 -6.20 14.77
N PHE A 44 2.25 -6.11 13.90
CA PHE A 44 1.37 -4.96 13.87
C PHE A 44 0.59 -4.87 15.18
N LYS A 45 0.46 -3.66 15.72
CA LYS A 45 -0.38 -3.45 16.91
C LYS A 45 -1.83 -3.49 16.49
N ASN A 46 -2.65 -4.30 17.17
CA ASN A 46 -4.07 -4.39 16.91
C ASN A 46 -4.87 -3.68 18.01
N TYR A 47 -5.51 -2.57 17.66
CA TYR A 47 -6.46 -1.85 18.51
C TYR A 47 -7.92 -2.12 18.11
N SER A 48 -8.16 -2.98 17.11
CA SER A 48 -9.49 -3.41 16.72
C SER A 48 -10.03 -4.51 17.64
N THR A 49 -11.29 -4.89 17.45
CA THR A 49 -11.93 -6.00 18.17
C THR A 49 -11.72 -7.36 17.53
N ARG A 50 -11.09 -7.44 16.35
CA ARG A 50 -10.91 -8.71 15.63
C ARG A 50 -9.69 -9.45 16.17
N PHE A 51 -9.93 -10.64 16.72
CA PHE A 51 -8.88 -11.54 17.18
C PHE A 51 -7.98 -12.00 16.02
N ASN A 52 -6.67 -12.14 16.28
CA ASN A 52 -5.66 -12.65 15.35
C ASN A 52 -5.43 -11.82 14.07
N LEU A 53 -5.99 -10.61 13.99
CA LEU A 53 -5.83 -9.74 12.83
C LEU A 53 -4.40 -9.19 12.70
N ASP A 54 -3.76 -8.85 13.82
CA ASP A 54 -2.34 -8.53 13.91
C ASP A 54 -1.46 -9.59 13.23
N VAL A 55 -1.60 -10.85 13.64
CA VAL A 55 -0.81 -11.96 13.12
C VAL A 55 -1.07 -12.13 11.63
N THR A 56 -2.35 -12.16 11.24
CA THR A 56 -2.74 -12.44 9.85
C THR A 56 -2.29 -11.34 8.90
N LEU A 57 -2.49 -10.05 9.25
CA LEU A 57 -2.05 -8.93 8.42
C LEU A 57 -0.52 -8.81 8.38
N THR A 58 0.15 -8.99 9.52
CA THR A 58 1.63 -8.94 9.56
C THR A 58 2.22 -10.01 8.64
N GLN A 59 1.71 -11.24 8.72
CA GLN A 59 2.19 -12.33 7.87
C GLN A 59 1.94 -12.05 6.38
N GLY A 60 0.74 -11.58 6.02
CA GLY A 60 0.46 -11.21 4.63
C GLY A 60 1.41 -10.13 4.10
N VAL A 61 1.72 -9.12 4.92
CA VAL A 61 2.67 -8.05 4.56
C VAL A 61 4.08 -8.60 4.38
N ILE A 62 4.53 -9.49 5.26
CA ILE A 62 5.83 -10.18 5.13
C ILE A 62 5.88 -10.97 3.82
N ASP A 63 4.85 -11.79 3.55
CA ASP A 63 4.80 -12.66 2.38
C ASP A 63 4.85 -11.85 1.09
N GLU A 64 4.09 -10.75 1.01
CA GLU A 64 4.08 -9.88 -0.17
C GLU A 64 5.39 -9.09 -0.32
N LEU A 65 6.01 -8.68 0.79
CA LEU A 65 7.29 -7.99 0.77
C LEU A 65 8.42 -8.93 0.30
N VAL A 66 8.41 -10.19 0.72
CA VAL A 66 9.32 -11.23 0.21
C VAL A 66 9.07 -11.47 -1.28
N ALA A 67 7.80 -11.52 -1.70
CA ALA A 67 7.43 -11.80 -3.08
C ALA A 67 7.79 -10.68 -4.07
N ARG A 68 7.68 -9.40 -3.65
CA ARG A 68 7.79 -8.25 -4.57
C ARG A 68 8.78 -7.17 -4.16
N GLY A 69 9.15 -7.10 -2.89
CA GLY A 69 9.91 -5.99 -2.31
C GLY A 69 11.38 -5.92 -2.75
N ASN A 70 11.92 -7.01 -3.30
CA ASN A 70 13.36 -7.14 -3.61
C ASN A 70 14.26 -6.79 -2.40
N VAL A 71 13.79 -7.12 -1.20
CA VAL A 71 14.45 -6.94 0.09
C VAL A 71 14.34 -8.23 0.89
N GLU A 72 15.31 -8.46 1.77
CA GLU A 72 15.27 -9.52 2.76
C GLU A 72 14.42 -9.06 3.96
N VAL A 73 13.46 -9.89 4.37
CA VAL A 73 12.66 -9.62 5.57
C VAL A 73 13.33 -10.28 6.78
N THR A 74 13.60 -9.51 7.83
CA THR A 74 14.29 -9.99 9.03
C THR A 74 13.49 -9.76 10.31
N GLY A 75 13.51 -10.74 11.21
CA GLY A 75 12.97 -10.59 12.57
C GLY A 75 13.89 -9.79 13.51
N ASP A 76 15.15 -9.58 13.11
CA ASP A 76 16.13 -8.81 13.87
C ASP A 76 16.08 -7.33 13.47
N SER A 77 15.42 -6.53 14.30
CA SER A 77 15.30 -5.09 14.09
C SER A 77 16.61 -4.32 14.28
N GLU A 78 17.57 -4.84 15.05
CA GLU A 78 18.86 -4.15 15.31
C GLU A 78 19.75 -4.15 14.08
N ASN A 79 19.63 -5.22 13.27
CA ASN A 79 20.39 -5.39 12.03
C ASN A 79 19.59 -5.01 10.77
N ALA A 80 18.38 -4.46 10.88
CA ALA A 80 17.61 -4.05 9.71
C ALA A 80 18.07 -2.69 9.15
N ASP A 81 17.92 -2.50 7.83
CA ASP A 81 18.18 -1.20 7.20
C ASP A 81 16.94 -0.28 7.31
N ALA A 82 15.75 -0.86 7.32
CA ALA A 82 14.49 -0.16 7.53
C ALA A 82 13.51 -0.99 8.38
N VAL A 83 12.54 -0.32 9.00
CA VAL A 83 11.46 -0.94 9.77
C VAL A 83 10.10 -0.49 9.24
N LEU A 84 9.21 -1.46 8.98
CA LEU A 84 7.82 -1.25 8.61
C LEU A 84 6.92 -1.47 9.82
N LEU A 85 6.36 -0.39 10.34
CA LEU A 85 5.48 -0.39 11.51
C LEU A 85 4.02 -0.25 11.07
N GLY A 86 3.15 -1.06 11.67
CA GLY A 86 1.71 -1.01 11.46
C GLY A 86 0.94 -0.92 12.79
N GLU A 87 -0.07 -0.06 12.82
CA GLU A 87 -1.01 0.06 13.93
C GLU A 87 -2.44 0.01 13.37
N ILE A 88 -3.14 -1.11 13.57
CA ILE A 88 -4.49 -1.36 13.07
C ILE A 88 -5.47 -0.71 14.03
N SER A 89 -6.24 0.27 13.55
CA SER A 89 -7.24 0.98 14.34
C SER A 89 -8.65 0.43 14.13
N THR A 90 -8.97 -0.05 12.93
CA THR A 90 -10.34 -0.46 12.57
C THR A 90 -10.33 -1.72 11.73
N PHE A 91 -11.27 -2.61 12.03
CA PHE A 91 -11.67 -3.73 11.18
C PHE A 91 -13.18 -3.88 11.23
N ASN A 92 -13.85 -3.67 10.10
CA ASN A 92 -15.31 -3.76 10.00
C ASN A 92 -15.71 -4.71 8.87
N VAL A 93 -16.77 -5.48 9.11
CA VAL A 93 -17.40 -6.36 8.13
C VAL A 93 -18.90 -6.08 8.18
N ASN A 94 -19.44 -5.47 7.11
CA ASN A 94 -20.83 -5.05 7.04
C ASN A 94 -21.54 -5.75 5.88
N PRO A 95 -22.71 -6.37 6.09
CA PRO A 95 -23.49 -6.92 4.99
C PRO A 95 -24.00 -5.79 4.09
N ILE A 96 -23.85 -5.96 2.77
CA ILE A 96 -24.28 -5.01 1.74
C ILE A 96 -25.24 -5.64 0.72
N GLY A 97 -25.45 -6.96 0.80
CA GLY A 97 -26.36 -7.70 -0.06
C GLY A 97 -26.87 -8.96 0.63
N PHE A 98 -28.09 -9.34 0.26
CA PHE A 98 -28.78 -10.51 0.77
C PHE A 98 -29.30 -11.34 -0.40
N SER A 99 -29.18 -12.65 -0.28
CA SER A 99 -29.73 -13.63 -1.22
C SER A 99 -31.27 -13.67 -1.18
N SER A 100 -31.88 -14.36 -2.14
CA SER A 100 -33.33 -14.60 -2.19
C SER A 100 -33.90 -15.35 -0.97
N GLN A 101 -33.03 -16.01 -0.19
CA GLN A 101 -33.35 -16.70 1.05
C GLN A 101 -33.15 -15.80 2.29
N ASN A 102 -33.03 -14.49 2.10
CA ASN A 102 -32.82 -13.48 3.15
C ASN A 102 -31.55 -13.73 4.00
N THR A 103 -30.53 -14.35 3.40
CA THR A 103 -29.22 -14.60 4.02
C THR A 103 -28.18 -13.68 3.39
N ALA A 104 -27.39 -12.98 4.21
CA ALA A 104 -26.34 -12.08 3.74
C ALA A 104 -25.27 -12.86 2.95
N ASP A 105 -25.10 -12.49 1.68
CA ASP A 105 -24.20 -13.15 0.73
C ASP A 105 -23.14 -12.19 0.17
N ARG A 106 -23.24 -10.90 0.50
CA ARG A 106 -22.25 -9.88 0.13
C ARG A 106 -21.90 -9.01 1.33
N TYR A 107 -20.60 -8.78 1.52
CA TYR A 107 -20.06 -8.00 2.62
C TYR A 107 -19.09 -6.94 2.12
N ASN A 108 -19.13 -5.76 2.73
CA ASN A 108 -18.08 -4.76 2.64
C ASN A 108 -17.13 -4.94 3.83
N VAL A 109 -15.86 -5.15 3.53
CA VAL A 109 -14.79 -5.25 4.53
C VAL A 109 -13.95 -4.00 4.48
N MET A 110 -13.67 -3.41 5.63
CA MET A 110 -12.82 -2.23 5.77
C MET A 110 -11.76 -2.47 6.85
N VAL A 111 -10.51 -2.19 6.50
CA VAL A 111 -9.35 -2.18 7.40
C VAL A 111 -8.75 -0.78 7.39
N VAL A 112 -8.53 -0.21 8.58
CA VAL A 112 -7.81 1.05 8.73
C VAL A 112 -6.59 0.82 9.60
N ALA A 113 -5.44 1.25 9.10
CA ALA A 113 -4.17 1.14 9.81
C ALA A 113 -3.30 2.38 9.61
N LYS A 114 -2.56 2.76 10.63
CA LYS A 114 -1.43 3.67 10.49
C LYS A 114 -0.22 2.85 10.04
N ILE A 115 0.43 3.27 8.97
CA ILE A 115 1.59 2.60 8.40
C ILE A 115 2.78 3.57 8.33
N VAL A 116 3.94 3.13 8.81
CA VAL A 116 5.18 3.91 8.76
C VAL A 116 6.33 3.02 8.31
N LEU A 117 7.06 3.44 7.28
CA LEU A 117 8.35 2.86 6.88
C LEU A 117 9.46 3.85 7.26
N ARG A 118 10.39 3.42 8.10
CA ARG A 118 11.51 4.25 8.59
C ARG A 118 12.84 3.63 8.21
N ASP A 119 13.73 4.44 7.66
CA ASP A 119 15.16 4.15 7.50
C ASP A 119 15.84 4.21 8.86
N LEU A 120 16.50 3.12 9.26
CA LEU A 120 17.20 3.03 10.54
C LEU A 120 18.62 3.58 10.48
N LYS A 121 19.23 3.70 9.30
CA LYS A 121 20.58 4.25 9.11
C LYS A 121 20.58 5.76 9.15
N ASP A 122 19.65 6.36 8.41
CA ASP A 122 19.53 7.82 8.28
C ASP A 122 18.48 8.43 9.22
N ASP A 123 17.87 7.59 10.07
CA ASP A 123 16.80 7.94 11.01
C ASP A 123 15.59 8.66 10.36
N LYS A 124 15.31 8.34 9.09
CA LYS A 124 14.37 9.09 8.26
C LYS A 124 13.09 8.32 8.00
N ILE A 125 11.95 9.00 8.09
CA ILE A 125 10.67 8.43 7.63
C ILE A 125 10.66 8.44 6.09
N ILE A 126 10.58 7.27 5.48
CA ILE A 126 10.50 7.07 4.04
C ILE A 126 9.04 7.17 3.59
N PHE A 127 8.15 6.54 4.35
CA PHE A 127 6.71 6.54 4.11
C PHE A 127 5.97 6.67 5.44
N SER A 128 4.90 7.45 5.44
CA SER A 128 3.98 7.54 6.58
C SER A 128 2.58 7.82 6.07
N ASN A 129 1.65 6.91 6.36
CA ASN A 129 0.23 7.12 6.18
C ASN A 129 -0.47 6.91 7.54
N PRO A 130 -0.98 7.98 8.18
CA PRO A 130 -1.63 7.88 9.48
C PRO A 130 -3.00 7.17 9.44
N SER A 131 -3.58 6.98 8.25
CA SER A 131 -4.90 6.37 8.07
C SER A 131 -4.96 5.66 6.71
N TYR A 132 -4.13 4.65 6.51
CA TYR A 132 -4.21 3.78 5.36
C TYR A 132 -5.51 2.97 5.42
N VAL A 133 -6.38 3.18 4.43
CA VAL A 133 -7.68 2.52 4.33
C VAL A 133 -7.62 1.50 3.20
N TYR A 134 -7.93 0.26 3.53
CA TYR A 134 -8.19 -0.79 2.57
C TYR A 134 -9.65 -1.22 2.69
N GLN A 135 -10.37 -1.26 1.58
CA GLN A 135 -11.78 -1.61 1.54
C GLN A 135 -12.08 -2.45 0.31
N GLU A 136 -12.83 -3.54 0.49
CA GLU A 136 -13.22 -4.41 -0.62
C GLU A 136 -14.57 -5.11 -0.35
N GLU A 137 -15.28 -5.43 -1.43
CA GLU A 137 -16.50 -6.25 -1.38
C GLU A 137 -16.16 -7.73 -1.54
N TYR A 138 -16.77 -8.57 -0.71
CA TYR A 138 -16.61 -10.02 -0.72
C TYR A 138 -17.97 -10.70 -0.87
N GLU A 139 -18.01 -11.71 -1.74
CA GLU A 139 -19.18 -12.59 -1.89
C GLU A 139 -18.94 -13.89 -1.13
N VAL A 140 -19.97 -14.37 -0.41
CA VAL A 140 -19.94 -15.63 0.33
C VAL A 140 -20.80 -16.66 -0.40
N PRO A 141 -20.20 -17.76 -0.90
CA PRO A 141 -20.95 -18.83 -1.55
C PRO A 141 -21.96 -19.48 -0.60
N GLN A 142 -23.14 -19.79 -1.14
CA GLN A 142 -24.21 -20.48 -0.42
C GLN A 142 -23.74 -21.87 0.06
N GLY A 143 -24.10 -22.24 1.29
CA GLY A 143 -23.75 -23.54 1.89
C GLY A 143 -22.40 -23.58 2.63
N THR A 144 -21.67 -22.46 2.69
CA THR A 144 -20.45 -22.35 3.50
C THR A 144 -20.81 -22.10 4.97
N SER A 145 -20.19 -22.83 5.90
CA SER A 145 -20.40 -22.59 7.33
C SER A 145 -19.90 -21.20 7.73
N HIS A 146 -20.49 -20.61 8.77
CA HIS A 146 -20.12 -19.26 9.20
C HIS A 146 -18.63 -19.17 9.60
N GLU A 147 -18.14 -20.18 10.31
CA GLU A 147 -16.78 -20.19 10.85
C GLU A 147 -15.72 -20.42 9.76
N THR A 148 -16.04 -21.24 8.75
CA THR A 148 -15.14 -21.53 7.63
C THR A 148 -14.96 -20.30 6.75
N TRP A 149 -16.04 -19.59 6.39
CA TRP A 149 -15.90 -18.39 5.56
C TRP A 149 -15.11 -17.31 6.28
N GLU A 150 -15.33 -17.14 7.59
CA GLU A 150 -14.66 -16.08 8.34
C GLU A 150 -13.14 -16.21 8.32
N THR A 151 -12.65 -17.44 8.50
CA THR A 151 -11.21 -17.72 8.55
C THR A 151 -10.58 -17.61 7.16
N GLU A 152 -11.22 -18.18 6.14
CA GLU A 152 -10.74 -18.12 4.76
C GLU A 152 -10.77 -16.67 4.21
N ALA A 153 -11.85 -15.94 4.50
CA ALA A 153 -11.99 -14.54 4.12
C ALA A 153 -10.91 -13.69 4.77
N LEU A 154 -10.62 -13.88 6.06
CA LEU A 154 -9.58 -13.13 6.76
C LEU A 154 -8.20 -13.29 6.11
N GLY A 155 -7.85 -14.53 5.71
CA GLY A 155 -6.62 -14.79 4.97
C GLY A 155 -6.57 -14.05 3.62
N LYS A 156 -7.66 -14.11 2.85
CA LYS A 156 -7.77 -13.39 1.56
C LYS A 156 -7.71 -11.87 1.73
N ILE A 157 -8.36 -11.34 2.76
CA ILE A 157 -8.33 -9.92 3.13
C ILE A 157 -6.89 -9.50 3.44
N ALA A 158 -6.17 -10.30 4.22
CA ALA A 158 -4.78 -10.02 4.56
C ALA A 158 -3.86 -10.02 3.33
N GLU A 159 -4.02 -10.99 2.43
CA GLU A 159 -3.26 -11.06 1.18
C GLU A 159 -3.49 -9.81 0.33
N LYS A 160 -4.75 -9.41 0.12
CA LYS A 160 -5.08 -8.26 -0.71
C LYS A 160 -4.72 -6.93 -0.06
N PHE A 161 -4.90 -6.81 1.26
CA PHE A 161 -4.41 -5.68 2.04
C PHE A 161 -2.89 -5.52 1.85
N ALA A 162 -2.14 -6.60 2.04
CA ALA A 162 -0.69 -6.61 1.89
C ALA A 162 -0.26 -6.24 0.48
N ARG A 163 -0.89 -6.85 -0.54
CA ARG A 163 -0.66 -6.52 -1.96
C ARG A 163 -0.83 -5.04 -2.23
N SER A 164 -1.95 -4.46 -1.80
CA SER A 164 -2.24 -3.04 -1.98
C SER A 164 -1.22 -2.16 -1.26
N LEU A 165 -0.84 -2.52 -0.03
CA LEU A 165 0.12 -1.77 0.77
C LEU A 165 1.52 -1.82 0.13
N ILE A 166 2.02 -3.01 -0.21
CA ILE A 166 3.34 -3.17 -0.81
C ILE A 166 3.40 -2.51 -2.19
N SER A 167 2.36 -2.62 -3.01
CA SER A 167 2.26 -1.84 -4.26
C SER A 167 2.39 -0.34 -4.00
N THR A 168 1.67 0.19 -3.01
CA THR A 168 1.75 1.62 -2.63
C THR A 168 3.17 2.01 -2.20
N LEU A 169 3.86 1.13 -1.45
CA LEU A 169 5.24 1.37 -1.01
C LEU A 169 6.25 1.31 -2.16
N LEU A 170 6.05 0.46 -3.16
CA LEU A 170 7.01 0.22 -4.25
C LEU A 170 6.81 1.12 -5.46
N GLU A 171 5.58 1.52 -5.74
CA GLU A 171 5.24 2.38 -6.89
C GLU A 171 5.52 3.86 -6.60
N GLY A 172 5.73 4.19 -5.33
CA GLY A 172 5.99 5.56 -4.89
C GLY A 172 4.72 6.39 -4.92
N PHE A 173 4.19 6.63 -3.72
CA PHE A 173 3.10 7.55 -3.44
C PHE A 173 3.10 8.85 -4.28
#